data_AF-A0A348PGM9-F1
#
_entry.id   AF-A0A348PGM9-F1
#
_cell.length_a   1.000
_cell.length_b   1.000
_cell.length_c   1.000
_cell.angle_alpha   90.00
_cell.angle_beta   90.00
_cell.angle_gamma   90.00
#
_symmetry.space_group_name_H-M   'P 1'
#
loop_
_entity.id
_entity.type
_entity.pdbx_description
1 polymer ?
#
loop_
_entity_poly.entity_id
_entity_poly.type
_entity_poly.pdbx_seq_one_letter_code
_entity_poly.pdbx_strand_id
1 'polypeptide(L)'
;MTEASRSIAGGTCHVFHAFEVGYSIDIDEAARRVSGADRIALASSDRNVAGADFESRPLRVSIELAPITHERFTVTPRAHVTIFHFGAMSVRLDIPLTGVTTALPQLARTLVGQADLLHAARTVATEVIQLLGPAI
;
A
#
# COMPACT_ATOMS: atom_id res chain seq x y z
N MET A 1 -7.34 -33.20 16.81
CA MET A 1 -7.36 -32.03 17.71
C MET A 1 -8.06 -30.91 16.96
N THR A 2 -9.35 -30.71 17.20
CA THR A 2 -10.17 -29.74 16.45
C THR A 2 -9.81 -28.34 16.95
N GLU A 3 -9.07 -27.58 16.14
CA GLU A 3 -8.68 -26.22 16.48
C GLU A 3 -9.96 -25.37 16.64
N ALA A 4 -10.13 -24.76 17.81
CA ALA A 4 -11.31 -23.94 18.09
C ALA A 4 -11.31 -22.72 17.14
N SER A 5 -12.22 -22.74 16.16
CA SER A 5 -12.40 -21.65 15.21
C SER A 5 -12.82 -20.38 15.93
N ARG A 6 -11.96 -19.36 15.96
CA ARG A 6 -12.29 -18.04 16.49
C ARG A 6 -12.93 -17.18 15.40
N SER A 7 -13.90 -16.36 15.77
CA SER A 7 -14.45 -15.36 14.86
C SER A 7 -13.54 -14.13 14.79
N ILE A 8 -13.49 -13.52 13.61
CA ILE A 8 -12.86 -12.23 13.33
C ILE A 8 -14.00 -11.21 13.26
N ALA A 9 -14.10 -10.36 14.27
CA ALA A 9 -15.10 -9.29 14.32
C ALA A 9 -14.76 -8.12 13.38
N GLY A 10 -13.48 -7.96 13.05
CA GLY A 10 -12.99 -6.92 12.15
C GLY A 10 -11.46 -6.94 12.06
N GLY A 11 -10.94 -6.49 10.94
CA GLY A 11 -9.51 -6.39 10.67
C GLY A 11 -9.26 -5.97 9.22
N THR A 12 -7.99 -5.84 8.85
CA THR A 12 -7.62 -5.56 7.46
C THR A 12 -6.38 -6.38 7.09
N CYS A 13 -6.44 -7.05 5.95
CA CYS A 13 -5.28 -7.65 5.31
C CYS A 13 -4.71 -6.60 4.35
N HIS A 14 -3.44 -6.24 4.58
CA HIS A 14 -2.71 -5.31 3.73
C HIS A 14 -1.87 -6.11 2.73
N VAL A 15 -2.19 -5.99 1.45
CA VAL A 15 -1.43 -6.62 0.37
C VAL A 15 -0.52 -5.58 -0.24
N PHE A 16 0.79 -5.86 -0.27
CA PHE A 16 1.79 -4.92 -0.77
C PHE A 16 2.40 -5.43 -2.08
N HIS A 17 2.48 -4.54 -3.06
CA HIS A 17 3.26 -4.71 -4.27
C HIS A 17 4.36 -3.64 -4.29
N ALA A 18 5.59 -4.04 -4.58
CA ALA A 18 6.71 -3.12 -4.70
C ALA A 18 7.16 -3.03 -6.16
N PHE A 19 7.51 -1.83 -6.59
CA PHE A 19 7.98 -1.52 -7.93
C PHE A 19 9.24 -0.69 -7.86
N GLU A 20 10.18 -0.99 -8.76
CA GLU A 20 11.26 -0.08 -9.13
C GLU A 20 10.73 0.86 -10.22
N VAL A 21 10.93 2.16 -10.03
CA VAL A 21 10.34 3.22 -10.85
C VAL A 21 11.42 4.04 -11.57
N GLY A 22 12.58 4.19 -10.94
CA GLY A 22 13.72 4.91 -11.49
C GLY A 22 14.94 4.75 -10.58
N TYR A 23 16.02 5.46 -10.89
CA TYR A 23 17.23 5.44 -10.05
C TYR A 23 17.05 6.25 -8.76
N SER A 24 16.34 7.37 -8.85
CA SER A 24 16.04 8.26 -7.73
C SER A 24 14.71 8.97 -7.97
N ILE A 25 14.10 9.53 -6.94
CA ILE A 25 12.93 10.38 -7.05
C ILE A 25 13.18 11.64 -6.22
N ASP A 26 13.06 12.82 -6.84
CA ASP A 26 13.01 14.10 -6.14
C ASP A 26 11.67 14.20 -5.40
N ILE A 27 11.70 13.94 -4.10
CA ILE A 27 10.50 13.92 -3.25
C ILE A 27 9.92 15.33 -3.07
N ASP A 28 10.73 16.37 -3.12
CA ASP A 28 10.25 17.75 -3.00
C ASP A 28 9.48 18.16 -4.26
N GLU A 29 10.01 17.84 -5.45
CA GLU A 29 9.31 18.06 -6.71
C GLU A 29 8.08 17.15 -6.86
N ALA A 30 8.18 15.88 -6.46
CA ALA A 30 7.05 14.96 -6.41
C ALA A 30 5.90 15.52 -5.55
N ALA A 31 6.21 16.03 -4.36
CA ALA A 31 5.22 16.62 -3.45
C ALA A 31 4.54 17.88 -4.03
N ARG A 32 5.26 18.67 -4.85
CA ARG A 32 4.68 19.83 -5.55
C ARG A 32 3.71 19.44 -6.66
N ARG A 33 3.88 18.26 -7.27
CA ARG A 33 3.07 17.79 -8.40
C ARG A 33 1.85 16.98 -7.98
N VAL A 34 1.96 16.18 -6.93
CA VAL A 34 0.90 15.27 -6.50
C VAL A 34 0.01 15.95 -5.46
N SER A 35 -1.19 16.38 -5.88
CA SER A 35 -2.18 16.94 -4.96
C SER A 35 -2.68 15.90 -3.96
N GLY A 36 -2.86 16.30 -2.69
CA GLY A 36 -3.29 15.40 -1.63
C GLY A 36 -2.22 14.40 -1.17
N ALA A 37 -0.96 14.61 -1.55
CA ALA A 37 0.15 13.81 -1.07
C ALA A 37 0.64 14.28 0.30
N ASP A 38 0.79 13.33 1.23
CA ASP A 38 1.27 13.59 2.59
C ASP A 38 2.69 13.07 2.78
N ARG A 39 3.52 13.82 3.51
CA ARG A 39 4.79 13.30 4.01
C ARG A 39 4.54 12.43 5.24
N ILE A 40 5.21 11.29 5.34
CA ILE A 40 5.14 10.48 6.56
C ILE A 40 5.69 11.30 7.73
N ALA A 41 4.82 11.75 8.63
CA ALA A 41 5.24 12.14 9.95
C ALA A 41 5.61 10.87 10.73
N LEU A 42 6.86 10.75 11.16
CA LEU A 42 7.22 9.75 12.15
C LEU A 42 6.35 10.01 13.38
N ALA A 43 5.61 9.00 13.84
CA ALA A 43 4.88 9.11 15.09
C ALA A 43 5.87 9.42 16.21
N SER A 44 5.62 10.49 16.95
CA SER A 44 6.33 10.81 18.19
C SER A 44 6.03 9.72 19.20
N SER A 45 7.02 8.86 19.44
CA SER A 45 6.98 7.77 20.40
C SER A 45 8.24 7.87 21.23
N ASP A 46 8.20 7.53 22.52
CA ASP A 46 9.39 7.50 23.41
C ASP A 46 10.49 6.55 22.90
N ARG A 47 10.18 5.66 21.95
CA ARG A 47 11.14 4.78 21.26
C ARG A 47 11.73 5.38 19.99
N ASN A 48 11.27 6.56 19.59
CA ASN A 48 11.77 7.31 18.44
C ASN A 48 12.62 8.45 18.99
N VAL A 49 13.93 8.38 18.80
CA VAL A 49 14.83 9.48 19.20
C VAL A 49 14.44 10.68 18.35
N ALA A 50 13.73 11.63 18.97
CA ALA A 50 13.37 12.90 18.38
C ALA A 50 14.66 13.61 17.96
N GLY A 51 15.00 13.56 16.68
CA GLY A 51 16.24 14.16 16.17
C GLY A 51 16.83 13.54 14.91
N ALA A 52 16.44 12.33 14.51
CA ALA A 52 16.72 11.87 13.15
C ALA A 52 15.64 12.43 12.22
N ASP A 53 15.74 13.71 11.87
CA ASP A 53 15.05 14.22 10.69
C ASP A 53 15.57 13.44 9.49
N PHE A 54 14.85 12.39 9.13
CA PHE A 54 15.02 11.73 7.85
C PHE A 54 14.78 12.80 6.78
N GLU A 55 15.87 13.34 6.19
CA GLU A 55 15.81 14.43 5.21
C GLU A 55 14.91 14.07 4.01
N SER A 56 14.66 12.78 3.75
CA SER A 56 13.86 12.29 2.62
C SER A 56 12.71 11.38 3.07
N ARG A 57 11.80 11.91 3.89
CA ARG A 57 10.56 11.20 4.30
C ARG A 57 9.79 10.74 3.07
N PRO A 58 9.37 9.46 2.99
CA PRO A 58 8.61 8.97 1.85
C PRO A 58 7.33 9.78 1.64
N LEU A 59 6.96 9.97 0.37
CA LEU A 59 5.71 10.61 -0.01
C LEU A 59 4.60 9.57 -0.05
N ARG A 60 3.42 9.89 0.47
CA ARG A 60 2.23 9.03 0.40
C ARG A 60 1.13 9.69 -0.40
N VAL A 61 0.50 8.91 -1.27
CA VAL A 61 -0.69 9.32 -2.02
C VAL A 61 -1.74 8.21 -1.97
N SER A 62 -3.01 8.58 -1.98
CA SER A 62 -4.11 7.65 -2.13
C SER A 62 -4.70 7.77 -3.53
N ILE A 63 -4.89 6.65 -4.20
CA ILE A 63 -5.45 6.58 -5.55
C ILE A 63 -6.80 5.85 -5.47
N GLU A 64 -7.81 6.39 -6.15
CA GLU A 64 -9.10 5.71 -6.25
C GLU A 64 -8.93 4.42 -7.04
N LEU A 65 -9.54 3.35 -6.55
CA LEU A 65 -9.43 2.05 -7.17
C LEU A 65 -10.78 1.65 -7.76
N ALA A 66 -10.77 1.18 -9.01
CA ALA A 66 -11.91 0.47 -9.56
C ALA A 66 -12.28 -0.71 -8.64
N PRO A 67 -13.57 -1.04 -8.48
CA PRO A 67 -13.98 -2.15 -7.63
C PRO A 67 -13.29 -3.47 -8.04
N ILE A 68 -12.63 -4.12 -7.08
CA ILE A 68 -12.06 -5.46 -7.25
C ILE A 68 -12.80 -6.40 -6.31
N THR A 69 -13.56 -7.31 -6.89
CA THR A 69 -14.27 -8.35 -6.16
C THR A 69 -13.83 -9.71 -6.69
N HIS A 70 -13.36 -10.53 -5.77
CA HIS A 70 -13.10 -11.94 -5.99
C HIS A 70 -14.10 -12.74 -5.15
N GLU A 71 -14.36 -13.99 -5.50
CA GLU A 71 -15.28 -14.88 -4.76
C GLU A 71 -15.00 -14.97 -3.24
N ARG A 72 -13.80 -14.60 -2.80
CA ARG A 72 -13.32 -14.79 -1.42
C ARG A 72 -12.94 -13.50 -0.70
N PHE A 73 -12.83 -12.39 -1.42
CA PHE A 73 -12.42 -11.12 -0.86
C PHE A 73 -12.87 -9.95 -1.73
N THR A 74 -13.03 -8.80 -1.09
CA THR A 74 -13.25 -7.53 -1.77
C THR A 74 -12.14 -6.58 -1.36
N VAL A 75 -11.59 -5.86 -2.33
CA VAL A 75 -10.62 -4.80 -2.06
C VAL A 75 -11.36 -3.50 -1.81
N THR A 76 -10.91 -2.75 -0.82
CA THR A 76 -11.36 -1.38 -0.57
C THR A 76 -11.13 -0.53 -1.84
N PRO A 77 -12.05 0.38 -2.23
CA PRO A 77 -11.94 1.15 -3.48
C PRO A 77 -10.90 2.29 -3.39
N ARG A 78 -9.77 2.03 -2.74
CA ARG A 78 -8.66 2.95 -2.55
C ARG A 78 -7.36 2.16 -2.39
N ALA A 79 -6.35 2.54 -3.17
CA ALA A 79 -4.98 2.09 -2.99
C ALA A 79 -4.17 3.15 -2.25
N HIS A 80 -3.20 2.71 -1.45
CA HIS A 80 -2.26 3.61 -0.78
C HIS A 80 -0.87 3.39 -1.35
N VAL A 81 -0.25 4.45 -1.86
CA VAL A 81 1.05 4.40 -2.48
C VAL A 81 2.06 5.11 -1.60
N THR A 82 3.20 4.47 -1.33
CA THR A 82 4.35 5.08 -0.68
C THR A 82 5.50 5.15 -1.68
N ILE A 83 6.07 6.34 -1.86
CA ILE A 83 7.11 6.66 -2.83
C ILE A 83 8.39 6.99 -2.06
N PHE A 84 9.48 6.35 -2.45
CA PHE A 84 10.77 6.49 -1.80
C PHE A 84 11.75 7.22 -2.71
N HIS A 85 12.60 8.07 -2.11
CA HIS A 85 13.58 8.87 -2.86
C HIS A 85 14.61 8.01 -3.63
N PHE A 86 14.81 6.76 -3.23
CA PHE A 86 15.73 5.83 -3.88
C PHE A 86 15.11 5.09 -5.08
N GLY A 87 14.05 5.66 -5.68
CA GLY A 87 13.50 5.12 -6.93
C GLY A 87 12.49 3.98 -6.77
N ALA A 88 12.06 3.68 -5.54
CA ALA A 88 11.09 2.63 -5.28
C ALA A 88 9.69 3.17 -4.95
N MET A 89 8.68 2.36 -5.23
CA MET A 89 7.29 2.60 -4.88
C MET A 89 6.66 1.34 -4.29
N SER A 90 5.84 1.51 -3.25
CA SER A 90 5.00 0.44 -2.71
C SER A 90 3.53 0.80 -2.82
N VAL A 91 2.76 -0.08 -3.46
CA VAL A 91 1.30 0.00 -3.55
C VAL A 91 0.69 -0.97 -2.56
N ARG A 92 -0.16 -0.45 -1.67
CA ARG A 92 -0.92 -1.22 -0.69
C ARG A 92 -2.39 -1.26 -1.10
N LEU A 93 -2.95 -2.47 -1.11
CA LEU A 93 -4.36 -2.77 -1.31
C LEU A 93 -4.94 -3.37 -0.03
N ASP A 94 -6.11 -2.89 0.37
CA ASP A 94 -6.71 -3.24 1.66
C ASP A 94 -7.93 -4.14 1.49
N ILE A 95 -7.89 -5.30 2.15
CA ILE A 95 -8.97 -6.28 2.17
C ILE A 95 -9.54 -6.33 3.59
N PRO A 96 -10.79 -5.87 3.82
CA PRO A 96 -11.46 -6.01 5.10
C PRO A 96 -11.59 -7.49 5.49
N LEU A 97 -11.28 -7.80 6.74
CA LEU A 97 -11.36 -9.15 7.29
C LEU A 97 -12.54 -9.28 8.24
N THR A 98 -13.39 -10.27 7.97
CA THR A 98 -14.46 -10.76 8.86
C THR A 98 -14.56 -12.28 8.69
N GLY A 99 -15.27 -12.97 9.59
CA GLY A 99 -15.53 -14.41 9.45
C GLY A 99 -14.73 -15.26 10.46
N VAL A 100 -14.10 -16.36 10.00
CA VAL A 100 -13.43 -17.33 10.89
C VAL A 100 -11.91 -17.37 10.67
N THR A 101 -11.13 -17.49 11.74
CA THR A 101 -9.66 -17.51 11.68
C THR A 101 -9.10 -18.68 10.87
N THR A 102 -9.82 -19.81 10.83
CA THR A 102 -9.44 -21.00 10.06
C THR A 102 -9.48 -20.78 8.54
N ALA A 103 -10.16 -19.72 8.06
CA ALA A 103 -10.19 -19.36 6.64
C ALA A 103 -8.96 -18.54 6.20
N LEU A 104 -8.21 -17.95 7.14
CA LEU A 104 -7.07 -17.07 6.83
C LEU A 104 -5.95 -17.76 6.03
N PRO A 105 -5.55 -19.01 6.32
CA PRO A 105 -4.53 -19.67 5.52
C PRO A 105 -4.94 -19.86 4.05
N GLN A 106 -6.22 -20.13 3.80
CA GLN A 106 -6.73 -20.25 2.42
C GLN A 106 -6.80 -18.88 1.74
N LEU A 107 -7.22 -17.84 2.46
CA LEU A 107 -7.18 -16.47 1.96
C LEU A 107 -5.75 -16.08 1.58
N ALA A 108 -4.76 -16.28 2.45
CA ALA A 108 -3.36 -15.97 2.18
C ALA A 108 -2.85 -16.64 0.90
N ARG A 109 -3.13 -17.95 0.72
CA ARG A 109 -2.79 -18.66 -0.53
C ARG A 109 -3.48 -18.09 -1.77
N THR A 110 -4.71 -17.61 -1.63
CA THR A 110 -5.47 -17.01 -2.74
C THR A 110 -4.87 -15.65 -3.14
N LEU A 111 -4.34 -14.89 -2.18
CA LEU A 111 -3.76 -13.56 -2.44
C LEU A 111 -2.38 -13.61 -3.09
N VAL A 112 -1.58 -14.63 -2.75
CA VAL A 112 -0.22 -14.78 -3.30
C VAL A 112 -0.29 -14.98 -4.81
N GLY A 113 0.31 -14.05 -5.55
CA GLY A 113 0.39 -14.13 -7.01
C GLY A 113 -0.94 -13.87 -7.73
N GLN A 114 -1.97 -13.34 -7.06
CA GLN A 114 -3.23 -13.03 -7.72
C GLN A 114 -3.03 -11.92 -8.76
N ALA A 115 -3.28 -12.26 -10.02
CA ALA A 115 -3.11 -11.44 -11.20
C ALA A 115 -3.94 -10.15 -11.15
N ASP A 116 -5.18 -10.21 -10.66
CA ASP A 116 -6.04 -9.01 -10.60
C ASP A 116 -5.49 -7.96 -9.62
N LEU A 117 -4.95 -8.41 -8.48
CA LEU A 117 -4.31 -7.51 -7.50
C LEU A 117 -3.03 -6.90 -8.07
N LEU A 118 -2.20 -7.72 -8.74
CA LEU A 118 -0.99 -7.23 -9.40
C LEU A 118 -1.31 -6.26 -10.54
N HIS A 119 -2.34 -6.55 -11.34
CA HIS A 119 -2.78 -5.70 -12.44
C HIS A 119 -3.25 -4.35 -11.89
N ALA A 120 -4.12 -4.35 -10.88
CA ALA A 120 -4.57 -3.14 -10.23
C ALA A 120 -3.42 -2.33 -9.61
N ALA A 121 -2.49 -3.00 -8.92
CA ALA A 121 -1.32 -2.34 -8.37
C ALA A 121 -0.42 -1.72 -9.44
N ARG A 122 -0.26 -2.37 -10.60
CA ARG A 122 0.47 -1.82 -11.76
C ARG A 122 -0.24 -0.62 -12.38
N THR A 123 -1.56 -0.67 -12.52
CA THR A 123 -2.35 0.46 -13.02
C THR A 123 -2.17 1.67 -12.11
N VAL A 124 -2.32 1.48 -10.80
CA VAL A 124 -2.07 2.52 -9.78
C VAL A 124 -0.64 3.05 -9.86
N ALA A 125 0.35 2.17 -9.94
CA ALA A 125 1.75 2.60 -10.05
C ALA A 125 2.00 3.42 -11.32
N THR A 126 1.43 3.00 -12.45
CA THR A 126 1.53 3.71 -13.73
C THR A 126 0.91 5.09 -13.65
N GLU A 127 -0.27 5.21 -13.03
CA GLU A 127 -0.93 6.51 -12.80
C GLU A 127 -0.05 7.42 -11.95
N VAL A 128 0.51 6.92 -10.84
CA VAL A 128 1.41 7.71 -10.00
C VAL A 128 2.68 8.12 -10.74
N ILE A 129 3.26 7.24 -11.57
CA ILE A 129 4.43 7.57 -12.40
C ILE A 129 4.11 8.75 -13.34
N GLN A 130 2.92 8.76 -13.94
CA GLN A 130 2.48 9.87 -14.79
C GLN A 130 2.33 11.17 -13.99
N LEU A 131 1.81 11.11 -12.76
CA LEU A 131 1.70 12.27 -11.88
C LEU A 131 3.07 12.82 -11.43
N LEU A 132 4.04 11.93 -11.18
CA LEU A 132 5.40 12.30 -10.79
C LEU A 132 6.16 12.99 -11.93
N GLY A 133 6.01 12.48 -13.16
CA GLY A 133 6.60 13.05 -14.36
C GLY A 133 8.13 13.24 -14.22
N PRO A 134 8.68 14.43 -14.50
CA PRO A 134 10.13 14.71 -14.40
C PRO A 134 10.79 14.60 -13.01
N ALA A 135 10.07 14.13 -11.99
CA ALA A 135 10.60 14.00 -10.63
C ALA A 135 11.33 12.65 -10.44
N ILE A 136 11.20 11.75 -11.41
CA ILE A 136 11.86 10.44 -11.50
C ILE A 136 13.17 10.57 -12.28
#